data_AF-A0A420BKQ1-F1
#
_entry.id   AF-A0A420BKQ1-F1
#
_cell.length_a   1.000
_cell.length_b   1.000
_cell.length_c   1.000
_cell.angle_alpha   90.00
_cell.angle_beta   90.00
_cell.angle_gamma   90.00
#
_symmetry.space_group_name_H-M   'P 1'
#
loop_
_entity.id
_entity.type
_entity.pdbx_description
1 polymer ?
#
loop_
_entity_poly.entity_id
_entity_poly.type
_entity_poly.pdbx_seq_one_letter_code
_entity_poly.pdbx_strand_id
1 'polypeptide(L)'
;MKVLFKNLSKTNIRFSTLFWQLFFGVLPFTLIISVMAYTGQKTAELNGEYFQGISGALISLIAHPIVIFIGSIMIWTVLSIGKNLLKLFFT
;
A
#
# COMPACT_ATOMS: atom_id res chain seq x y z
N MET A 1 17.07 17.22 19.66
CA MET A 1 15.65 16.99 19.30
C MET A 1 15.07 18.08 18.40
N LYS A 2 15.11 19.38 18.74
CA LYS A 2 14.60 20.48 17.89
C LYS A 2 15.14 20.48 16.44
N VAL A 3 16.43 20.22 16.26
CA VAL A 3 17.08 20.14 14.93
C VAL A 3 16.52 18.99 14.08
N LEU A 4 16.21 17.85 14.71
CA LEU A 4 15.64 16.67 14.06
C LEU A 4 14.23 16.95 13.54
N PHE A 5 13.35 17.54 14.36
CA PHE A 5 12.00 17.92 13.94
C PHE A 5 11.97 19.01 12.87
N LYS A 6 12.92 19.97 12.95
CA LYS A 6 13.11 21.01 11.92
C LYS A 6 13.60 20.44 10.58
N ASN A 7 14.34 19.33 10.60
CA ASN A 7 14.74 18.63 9.38
C ASN A 7 13.58 17.80 8.80
N LEU A 8 12.82 17.10 9.66
CA LEU A 8 11.64 16.32 9.26
C LEU A 8 10.54 17.19 8.63
N SER A 9 10.34 18.43 9.09
CA SER A 9 9.36 19.35 8.49
C SER A 9 9.72 19.79 7.07
N LYS A 10 10.99 19.65 6.66
CA LYS A 10 11.49 19.98 5.32
C LYS A 10 11.46 18.79 4.35
N THR A 11 11.29 17.57 4.84
CA THR A 11 11.27 16.36 4.01
C THR A 11 10.14 16.39 2.99
N ASN A 12 10.43 16.07 1.73
CA ASN A 12 9.43 15.99 0.67
C ASN A 12 8.81 14.59 0.63
N ILE A 13 7.56 14.47 1.10
CA ILE A 13 6.80 13.22 1.09
C ILE A 13 6.08 13.12 -0.25
N ARG A 14 6.72 12.46 -1.22
CA ARG A 14 6.15 12.24 -2.55
C ARG A 14 5.24 11.01 -2.54
N PHE A 15 3.97 11.21 -2.90
CA PHE A 15 2.99 10.12 -3.01
C PHE A 15 3.46 9.02 -3.98
N SER A 16 4.03 9.39 -5.12
CA SER A 16 4.49 8.43 -6.12
C SER A 16 5.57 7.49 -5.58
N THR A 17 6.54 8.02 -4.81
CA THR A 17 7.60 7.21 -4.21
C THR A 17 7.03 6.23 -3.17
N LEU A 18 6.10 6.69 -2.33
CA LEU A 18 5.40 5.83 -1.36
C LEU A 18 4.60 4.72 -2.06
N PHE A 19 3.82 5.08 -3.08
CA PHE A 19 3.01 4.14 -3.85
C PHE A 19 3.88 3.04 -4.46
N TRP A 20 4.96 3.41 -5.16
CA TRP A 20 5.85 2.42 -5.78
C TRP A 20 6.57 1.53 -4.77
N GLN A 21 6.99 2.09 -3.62
CA GLN A 21 7.60 1.30 -2.56
C GLN A 21 6.63 0.25 -1.99
N LEU A 22 5.38 0.65 -1.71
CA LEU A 22 4.36 -0.28 -1.24
C LEU A 22 3.97 -1.29 -2.32
N PHE A 23 3.83 -0.84 -3.57
CA PHE A 23 3.48 -1.70 -4.71
C PHE A 23 4.48 -2.83 -4.88
N PHE A 24 5.77 -2.50 -4.97
CA PHE A 24 6.83 -3.50 -5.14
C PHE A 24 7.15 -4.26 -3.86
N GLY A 25 6.94 -3.65 -2.68
CA GLY A 25 7.14 -4.33 -1.40
C GLY A 25 6.13 -5.45 -1.16
N VAL A 26 4.89 -5.30 -1.61
CA VAL A 26 3.82 -6.30 -1.42
C VAL A 26 3.69 -7.25 -2.62
N LEU A 27 4.22 -6.87 -3.80
CA LEU A 27 4.11 -7.66 -5.03
C LEU A 27 4.53 -9.14 -4.89
N PRO A 28 5.64 -9.51 -4.20
CA PRO A 28 6.01 -10.92 -4.03
C PRO A 28 4.94 -11.74 -3.31
N PHE A 29 4.26 -11.15 -2.32
CA PHE A 29 3.19 -11.82 -1.58
C PHE A 29 1.95 -12.01 -2.46
N THR A 30 1.59 -10.99 -3.23
CA THR A 30 0.49 -11.09 -4.20
C THR A 30 0.77 -12.19 -5.23
N LEU A 31 2.01 -12.30 -5.73
CA LEU A 31 2.39 -13.37 -6.66
C LEU A 31 2.26 -14.75 -6.03
N ILE A 32 2.69 -14.93 -4.77
CA ILE A 32 2.52 -16.20 -4.04
C ILE A 32 1.03 -16.55 -3.91
N ILE A 33 0.19 -15.59 -3.54
CA ILE A 33 -1.27 -15.78 -3.42
C ILE A 33 -1.88 -16.16 -4.78
N SER A 34 -1.45 -15.51 -5.87
CA SER A 34 -1.92 -15.84 -7.22
C SER A 34 -1.51 -17.26 -7.65
N VAL A 35 -0.30 -17.71 -7.30
CA VAL A 35 0.12 -19.10 -7.55
C VAL A 35 -0.69 -20.08 -6.71
N MET A 36 -0.95 -19.78 -5.43
CA MET A 36 -1.79 -20.61 -4.57
C MET A 36 -3.22 -20.73 -5.13
N ALA A 37 -3.78 -19.63 -5.64
CA ALA A 37 -5.07 -19.61 -6.32
C ALA A 37 -5.07 -20.58 -7.51
N TYR A 38 -4.01 -20.56 -8.31
CA TYR A 38 -3.84 -21.43 -9.47
C TYR A 38 -3.80 -22.91 -9.09
N THR A 39 -3.21 -23.25 -7.93
CA THR A 39 -3.17 -24.64 -7.40
C THR A 39 -4.48 -25.13 -6.79
N GLY A 40 -5.57 -24.37 -6.90
CA GLY A 40 -6.89 -24.75 -6.39
C GLY A 40 -7.13 -24.39 -4.92
N GLN A 41 -6.29 -23.54 -4.33
CA GLN A 41 -6.59 -22.99 -3.00
C GLN A 41 -7.62 -21.87 -3.09
N LYS A 42 -8.47 -21.78 -2.06
CA LYS A 42 -9.45 -20.71 -1.91
C LYS A 42 -8.74 -19.41 -1.48
N THR A 43 -8.49 -18.51 -2.42
CA THR A 43 -7.68 -17.31 -2.17
C THR A 43 -8.43 -15.99 -2.30
N ALA A 44 -9.51 -15.94 -3.08
CA ALA A 44 -10.33 -14.75 -3.25
C ALA A 44 -11.81 -15.09 -3.03
N GLU A 45 -12.46 -14.42 -2.08
CA GLU A 45 -13.89 -14.52 -1.85
C GLU A 45 -14.58 -13.26 -2.36
N LEU A 46 -15.61 -13.42 -3.18
CA LEU A 46 -16.40 -12.33 -3.71
C LEU A 46 -17.87 -12.75 -3.66
N ASN A 47 -18.68 -11.97 -2.93
CA ASN A 47 -20.11 -12.27 -2.72
C ASN A 47 -20.40 -13.67 -2.15
N GLY A 48 -19.51 -14.21 -1.30
CA GLY A 48 -19.66 -15.54 -0.70
C GLY A 48 -19.20 -16.70 -1.58
N GLU A 49 -18.76 -16.44 -2.81
CA GLU A 49 -18.17 -17.45 -3.69
C GLU A 49 -16.64 -17.34 -3.68
N TYR A 50 -15.97 -18.50 -3.57
CA TYR A 50 -14.53 -18.58 -3.63
C TYR A 50 -14.06 -18.79 -5.07
N PHE A 51 -13.25 -17.87 -5.57
CA PHE A 51 -12.61 -17.96 -6.86
C PHE A 51 -11.28 -18.70 -6.73
N GLN A 52 -11.05 -19.64 -7.64
CA GLN A 52 -9.86 -20.50 -7.72
C GLN A 52 -9.33 -20.53 -9.15
N GLY A 53 -8.16 -21.13 -9.36
CA GLY A 53 -7.55 -21.24 -10.68
C GLY A 53 -7.14 -19.88 -11.24
N ILE A 54 -7.33 -19.70 -12.55
CA ILE A 54 -6.93 -18.47 -13.27
C ILE A 54 -7.75 -17.26 -12.80
N SER A 55 -9.04 -17.43 -12.52
CA SER A 55 -9.90 -16.32 -12.08
C SER A 55 -9.48 -15.80 -10.71
N GLY A 56 -9.21 -16.69 -9.74
CA GLY A 56 -8.67 -16.32 -8.43
C GLY A 56 -7.32 -15.61 -8.54
N ALA A 57 -6.42 -16.12 -9.39
CA ALA A 57 -5.11 -15.50 -9.61
C ALA A 57 -5.21 -14.08 -10.18
N LEU A 58 -6.09 -13.87 -11.16
CA LEU A 58 -6.35 -12.56 -11.78
C LEU A 58 -6.99 -11.57 -10.80
N ILE A 59 -7.96 -12.02 -10.00
CA ILE A 59 -8.61 -11.19 -8.98
C ILE A 59 -7.57 -10.68 -7.98
N SER A 60 -6.67 -11.55 -7.49
CA SER A 60 -5.60 -11.14 -6.57
C SER A 60 -4.64 -10.12 -7.20
N LEU A 61 -4.29 -10.28 -8.48
CA LEU A 61 -3.41 -9.34 -9.19
C LEU A 61 -4.05 -7.98 -9.44
N ILE A 62 -5.36 -7.94 -9.74
CA ILE A 62 -6.10 -6.70 -9.98
C ILE A 62 -6.39 -5.98 -8.65
N ALA A 63 -6.68 -6.73 -7.58
CA ALA A 63 -6.90 -6.17 -6.25
C ALA A 63 -5.63 -5.48 -5.72
N HIS A 64 -4.44 -5.98 -6.06
CA HIS A 64 -3.16 -5.45 -5.60
C HIS A 64 -2.98 -3.93 -5.81
N PRO A 65 -3.02 -3.37 -7.03
CA PRO A 65 -2.87 -1.92 -7.22
C PRO A 65 -3.95 -1.12 -6.48
N ILE A 66 -5.16 -1.66 -6.32
CA ILE A 66 -6.27 -0.98 -5.62
C ILE A 66 -5.97 -0.88 -4.12
N VAL A 67 -5.63 -2.01 -3.48
CA VAL A 67 -5.28 -2.06 -2.06
C VAL A 67 -4.07 -1.18 -1.76
N ILE A 68 -3.05 -1.23 -2.61
CA ILE A 68 -1.85 -0.39 -2.47
C ILE A 68 -2.18 1.08 -2.66
N PHE A 69 -3.04 1.44 -3.60
CA PHE A 69 -3.45 2.83 -3.81
C PHE A 69 -4.18 3.39 -2.57
N ILE A 70 -5.15 2.66 -2.03
CA ILE A 70 -5.89 3.05 -0.81
C ILE A 70 -4.93 3.18 0.37
N GLY A 71 -4.07 2.18 0.60
CA GLY A 71 -3.08 2.22 1.68
C GLY A 71 -2.10 3.39 1.54
N SER A 72 -1.65 3.68 0.31
CA SER A 72 -0.78 4.81 0.01
C SER A 72 -1.44 6.14 0.32
N ILE A 73 -2.73 6.31 0.00
CA ILE A 73 -3.48 7.52 0.34
C ILE A 73 -3.54 7.71 1.86
N MET A 74 -3.88 6.66 2.59
CA MET A 74 -4.00 6.72 4.06
C MET A 74 -2.67 7.11 4.70
N ILE A 75 -1.57 6.41 4.35
CA ILE A 75 -0.24 6.69 4.88
C ILE A 75 0.23 8.09 4.48
N TRP A 76 0.06 8.46 3.21
CA TRP A 76 0.46 9.79 2.74
C TRP A 76 -0.28 10.91 3.45
N THR A 77 -1.58 10.72 3.71
CA THR A 77 -2.41 11.69 4.45
C THR A 77 -1.91 11.86 5.88
N VAL A 78 -1.66 10.76 6.60
CA VAL A 78 -1.12 10.80 7.96
C VAL A 78 0.25 11.49 8.01
N LEU A 79 1.16 11.13 7.10
CA LEU A 79 2.49 11.74 7.04
C LEU A 79 2.43 13.23 6.67
N SER A 80 1.52 13.62 5.79
CA SER A 80 1.32 15.02 5.39
C SER A 80 0.76 15.87 6.52
N ILE A 81 -0.22 15.35 7.26
CA ILE A 81 -0.77 15.99 8.47
C ILE A 81 0.34 16.14 9.52
N GLY A 82 1.08 15.07 9.82
CA GLY A 82 2.19 15.10 10.77
C GLY A 82 3.27 16.13 10.39
N LYS A 83 3.64 16.19 9.10
CA LYS A 83 4.58 17.19 8.58
C LYS A 83 4.06 18.62 8.76
N ASN A 84 2.78 18.87 8.49
CA ASN A 84 2.18 20.20 8.64
C ASN A 84 2.10 20.64 10.10
N LEU A 85 1.79 19.72 11.02
CA LEU A 85 1.85 20.00 12.46
C LEU A 85 3.27 20.36 12.90
N LEU A 86 4.28 19.57 12.50
CA LEU A 86 5.68 19.89 12.80
C LEU A 86 6.10 21.25 12.22
N LYS A 87 5.60 21.62 11.05
CA LYS A 87 5.84 22.96 10.49
C LYS A 87 5.21 24.05 11.37
N LEU A 88 3.99 23.88 11.85
CA LEU A 88 3.34 24.87 12.73
C LEU A 88 4.04 25.04 14.08
N PHE A 89 4.57 23.96 14.67
CA PHE A 89 5.20 24.01 16.00
C PHE A 89 6.70 24.38 15.99
N PHE A 90 7.39 24.18 14.87
CA PHE A 90 8.86 24.38 14.77
C PHE A 90 9.31 25.38 13.70
N THR A 91 8.36 26.11 13.09
CA THR A 91 8.65 27.36 12.35
C THR A 91 8.63 28.51 13.35
#